data_AF-A0A7S1WPK0-F1
#
_entry.id   AF-A0A7S1WPK0-F1
#
_cell.length_a   1.000
_cell.length_b   1.000
_cell.length_c   1.000
_cell.angle_alpha   90.00
_cell.angle_beta   90.00
_cell.angle_gamma   90.00
#
_symmetry.space_group_name_H-M   'P 1'
#
loop_
_entity.id
_entity.type
_entity.pdbx_description
1 polymer ?
#
loop_
_entity_poly.entity_id
_entity_poly.type
_entity_poly.pdbx_seq_one_letter_code
_entity_poly.pdbx_strand_id
1 'polypeptide(L)'
;HSDDESLFQGKFQDIRIISLSFGARRKFEVRANWPEEGELPMRTMMLGNGDLCTMEGMFQKHYQHRVPKEGGVNGPRINLTWRWTVKHTPRCPASRMRF
;
A
#
# COMPACT_ATOMS: atom_id res chain seq x y z
N HIS A 1 2.69 -6.69 -5.47
CA HIS A 1 3.66 -5.63 -5.17
C HIS A 1 3.57 -5.32 -3.68
N SER A 2 4.68 -5.04 -3.04
CA SER A 2 4.73 -4.64 -1.63
C SER A 2 5.63 -3.42 -1.54
N ASP A 3 5.23 -2.46 -0.71
CA ASP A 3 5.94 -1.22 -0.45
C ASP A 3 7.08 -1.46 0.55
N ASP A 4 8.04 -2.28 0.13
CA ASP A 4 9.15 -2.81 0.93
C ASP A 4 10.41 -1.92 0.91
N GLU A 5 10.28 -0.67 0.46
CA GLU A 5 11.42 0.24 0.38
C GLU A 5 12.01 0.51 1.77
N SER A 6 13.35 0.49 1.85
CA SER A 6 14.09 0.71 3.10
C SER A 6 13.82 2.07 3.76
N LEU A 7 13.29 3.04 3.00
CA LEU A 7 12.88 4.37 3.46
C LEU A 7 11.72 4.30 4.48
N PHE A 8 10.82 3.33 4.31
CA PHE A 8 9.63 3.16 5.15
C PHE A 8 9.87 2.15 6.29
N GLN A 9 10.91 1.31 6.19
CA GLN A 9 11.19 0.21 7.12
C GLN A 9 10.01 -0.75 7.33
N GLY A 10 9.11 -0.89 6.35
CA GLY A 10 7.87 -1.69 6.45
C GLY A 10 8.06 -3.19 6.70
N LYS A 11 9.29 -3.70 6.61
CA LYS A 11 9.65 -5.08 6.99
C LYS A 11 10.03 -5.25 8.46
N PHE A 12 10.44 -4.15 9.12
CA PHE A 12 11.04 -4.17 10.46
C PHE A 12 10.14 -3.52 11.51
N GLN A 13 9.22 -2.66 11.12
CA GLN A 13 8.28 -1.99 12.01
C GLN A 13 6.88 -1.88 11.40
N ASP A 14 5.89 -1.65 12.25
CA ASP A 14 4.56 -1.25 11.81
C ASP A 14 4.66 0.01 10.96
N ILE A 15 4.00 -0.02 9.80
CA ILE A 15 3.88 1.15 8.95
C ILE A 15 2.42 1.38 8.60
N ARG A 16 2.03 2.65 8.65
CA ARG A 16 0.76 3.12 8.12
C ARG A 16 0.96 3.60 6.70
N ILE A 17 0.31 2.96 5.74
CA ILE A 17 0.18 3.50 4.39
C ILE A 17 -1.29 3.79 4.15
N ILE A 18 -1.58 4.99 3.67
CA ILE A 18 -2.93 5.44 3.36
C ILE A 18 -3.02 5.61 1.85
N SER A 19 -4.01 4.98 1.22
CA SER A 19 -4.25 5.01 -0.21
C SER A 19 -5.66 5.54 -0.47
N LEU A 20 -5.77 6.73 -1.05
CA LEU A 20 -7.03 7.33 -1.47
C LEU A 20 -7.20 7.20 -2.97
N SER A 21 -8.31 6.62 -3.40
CA SER A 21 -8.64 6.44 -4.82
C SER A 21 -9.65 7.48 -5.28
N PHE A 22 -9.42 8.05 -6.47
CA PHE A 22 -10.36 8.93 -7.16
C PHE A 22 -10.59 8.47 -8.60
N GLY A 23 -11.80 8.69 -9.10
CA GLY A 23 -12.19 8.35 -10.47
C GLY A 23 -12.67 6.92 -10.64
N ALA A 24 -12.23 6.25 -11.70
CA ALA A 24 -12.76 4.95 -12.10
C ALA A 24 -12.46 3.84 -11.10
N ARG A 25 -13.48 3.03 -10.80
CA ARG A 25 -13.40 1.89 -9.87
C ARG A 25 -12.44 0.82 -10.40
N ARG A 26 -11.56 0.33 -9.54
CA ARG A 26 -10.61 -0.74 -9.86
C ARG A 26 -10.58 -1.80 -8.77
N LYS A 27 -10.33 -3.04 -9.17
CA LYS A 27 -9.95 -4.11 -8.24
C LYS A 27 -8.61 -3.80 -7.59
N PHE A 28 -8.56 -4.05 -6.30
CA PHE A 28 -7.35 -4.09 -5.51
C PHE A 28 -7.28 -5.46 -4.88
N GLU A 29 -6.32 -6.25 -5.33
CA GLU A 29 -6.10 -7.62 -4.91
C GLU A 29 -4.99 -7.63 -3.86
N VAL A 30 -5.21 -8.36 -2.78
CA VAL A 30 -4.28 -8.58 -1.69
C VAL A 30 -4.05 -10.07 -1.57
N ARG A 31 -2.80 -10.50 -1.66
CA ARG A 31 -2.38 -11.89 -1.57
C ARG A 31 -1.53 -12.08 -0.32
N ALA A 32 -1.82 -13.10 0.48
CA ALA A 32 -0.97 -13.51 1.59
C ALA A 32 0.29 -14.22 1.06
N ASN A 33 1.46 -13.90 1.61
CA ASN A 33 2.73 -14.54 1.27
C ASN A 33 2.85 -15.94 1.91
N TRP A 34 2.35 -16.08 3.14
CA TRP A 34 2.37 -17.32 3.92
C TRP A 34 0.99 -17.59 4.51
N PRO A 35 0.01 -18.04 3.69
CA PRO A 35 -1.32 -18.35 4.17
C PRO A 35 -1.28 -19.57 5.11
N GLU A 36 -1.92 -19.46 6.27
CA GLU A 36 -2.13 -20.61 7.16
C GLU A 36 -3.25 -21.52 6.62
N GLU A 37 -3.33 -22.74 7.14
CA GLU A 37 -4.31 -23.75 6.72
C GLU A 37 -5.73 -23.25 7.03
N GLY A 38 -6.48 -22.86 6.00
CA GLY A 38 -7.82 -22.27 6.10
C GLY A 38 -7.90 -20.76 5.84
N GLU A 39 -6.76 -20.06 5.67
CA GLU A 39 -6.78 -18.64 5.28
C GLU A 39 -6.96 -18.49 3.76
N LEU A 40 -7.79 -17.53 3.35
CA LEU A 40 -7.95 -17.21 1.92
C LEU A 40 -6.64 -16.61 1.38
N PRO A 41 -5.97 -17.26 0.40
CA PRO A 41 -4.68 -16.81 -0.08
C PRO A 41 -4.77 -15.47 -0.83
N MET A 42 -5.95 -15.09 -1.29
CA MET A 42 -6.20 -13.83 -1.99
C MET A 42 -7.54 -13.21 -1.58
N ARG A 43 -7.52 -11.91 -1.30
CA ARG A 43 -8.70 -11.07 -1.08
C ARG A 43 -8.74 -9.97 -2.13
N THR A 44 -9.92 -9.74 -2.71
CA THR A 44 -10.13 -8.67 -3.69
C THR A 44 -11.12 -7.67 -3.14
N MET A 45 -10.76 -6.39 -3.19
CA MET A 45 -11.64 -5.28 -2.84
C MET A 45 -11.77 -4.33 -4.02
N MET A 46 -12.92 -3.67 -4.13
CA MET A 46 -13.24 -2.81 -5.27
C MET A 46 -13.20 -1.35 -4.83
N LEU A 47 -12.10 -0.65 -5.13
CA LEU A 47 -11.87 0.75 -4.75
C LEU A 47 -12.35 1.71 -5.84
N GLY A 48 -13.32 2.55 -5.49
CA GLY A 48 -13.95 3.57 -6.31
C GLY A 48 -13.49 4.98 -5.95
N ASN A 49 -14.32 5.95 -6.32
CA ASN A 49 -14.06 7.37 -6.10
C ASN A 49 -14.32 7.75 -4.64
N GLY A 50 -13.32 8.30 -3.96
CA GLY A 50 -13.40 8.68 -2.55
C GLY A 50 -13.09 7.55 -1.57
N ASP A 51 -12.77 6.34 -2.08
CA ASP A 51 -12.48 5.21 -1.21
C ASP A 51 -11.07 5.36 -0.61
N LEU A 52 -11.04 5.35 0.73
CA LEU A 52 -9.84 5.37 1.53
C LEU A 52 -9.50 3.94 1.97
N CYS A 53 -8.32 3.46 1.58
CA CYS A 53 -7.78 2.18 2.00
C CYS A 53 -6.55 2.42 2.88
N THR A 54 -6.50 1.81 4.06
CA THR A 54 -5.29 1.82 4.90
C THR A 54 -4.65 0.44 4.91
N MET A 55 -3.32 0.42 4.82
CA MET A 55 -2.49 -0.77 5.01
C MET A 55 -1.67 -0.50 6.28
N GLU A 56 -1.99 -1.22 7.35
CA GLU A 56 -1.46 -1.01 8.69
C GLU A 56 -0.81 -2.32 9.20
N GLY A 57 -0.06 -2.29 10.30
CA GLY A 57 0.59 -3.52 10.75
C GLY A 57 1.87 -3.82 9.99
N MET A 58 2.18 -5.12 9.95
CA MET A 58 3.20 -5.70 9.09
C MET A 58 2.64 -6.08 7.70
N PHE A 59 1.67 -5.31 7.19
CA PHE A 59 0.97 -5.63 5.94
C PHE A 59 1.92 -5.82 4.77
N GLN A 60 2.94 -4.96 4.62
CA GLN A 60 3.89 -5.07 3.49
C GLN A 60 4.76 -6.33 3.55
N LYS A 61 5.01 -6.86 4.76
CA LYS A 61 5.79 -8.09 4.98
C LYS A 61 4.97 -9.35 4.69
N HIS A 62 3.72 -9.41 5.17
CA HIS A 62 2.89 -10.60 5.08
C HIS A 62 2.00 -10.65 3.84
N TYR A 63 1.68 -9.49 3.26
CA TYR A 63 0.77 -9.38 2.14
C TYR A 63 1.41 -8.62 0.97
N GLN A 64 1.06 -9.06 -0.24
CA GLN A 64 1.35 -8.37 -1.49
C GLN A 64 0.05 -7.83 -2.06
N HIS A 65 0.06 -6.61 -2.58
CA HIS A 65 -1.11 -6.02 -3.23
C HIS A 65 -0.88 -5.73 -4.71
N ARG A 66 -1.93 -5.75 -5.52
CA ARG A 66 -1.88 -5.42 -6.94
C ARG A 66 -3.20 -4.81 -7.40
N VAL A 67 -3.10 -3.90 -8.36
CA VAL A 67 -4.24 -3.46 -9.18
C VAL A 67 -4.14 -4.18 -10.53
N PRO A 68 -4.97 -5.20 -10.81
CA PRO A 68 -4.94 -5.89 -12.09
C PRO A 68 -5.36 -4.97 -13.24
N LYS A 69 -4.86 -5.26 -14.45
CA LYS A 69 -5.31 -4.59 -15.67
C LYS A 69 -6.71 -5.09 -16.00
N GLU A 70 -7.73 -4.33 -15.65
CA GLU A 70 -9.10 -4.63 -16.06
C GLU A 70 -9.38 -4.04 -17.45
N GLY A 71 -9.93 -4.85 -18.34
CA GLY A 71 -10.51 -4.39 -19.61
C GLY A 71 -11.87 -3.74 -19.36
N GLY A 72 -12.21 -2.70 -20.14
CA GLY A 72 -13.51 -2.02 -20.03
C GLY A 72 -13.63 -1.01 -18.88
N VAL A 73 -12.52 -0.43 -18.42
CA VAL A 73 -12.61 0.55 -17.34
C VAL A 73 -12.95 1.94 -17.85
N ASN A 74 -14.07 2.44 -17.32
CA ASN A 74 -14.70 3.70 -17.69
C ASN A 74 -14.00 4.90 -17.04
N GLY A 75 -12.76 5.16 -17.44
CA GLY A 75 -12.10 6.45 -17.19
C GLY A 75 -10.78 6.39 -16.39
N PRO A 76 -10.15 7.56 -16.19
CA PRO A 76 -8.91 7.68 -15.45
C PRO A 76 -9.11 7.36 -13.96
N ARG A 77 -8.07 6.83 -13.32
CA ARG A 77 -7.98 6.64 -11.87
C ARG A 77 -6.75 7.36 -11.35
N ILE A 78 -6.95 8.17 -10.31
CA ILE A 78 -5.88 8.80 -9.55
C ILE A 78 -5.80 8.09 -8.21
N ASN A 79 -4.60 7.73 -7.76
CA ASN A 79 -4.39 7.15 -6.45
C ASN A 79 -3.34 7.96 -5.71
N LEU A 80 -3.73 8.51 -4.57
CA LEU A 80 -2.83 9.23 -3.69
C LEU A 80 -2.41 8.28 -2.57
N THR A 81 -1.10 8.03 -2.46
CA THR A 81 -0.56 7.16 -1.41
C THR A 81 0.29 7.99 -0.47
N TRP A 82 -0.12 8.11 0.78
CA TRP A 82 0.68 8.71 1.85
C TRP A 82 1.48 7.63 2.56
N ARG A 83 2.77 7.93 2.77
CA ARG A 83 3.74 7.07 3.42
C ARG A 83 4.58 7.91 4.38
N TRP A 84 5.00 7.31 5.48
CA TRP A 84 5.90 7.93 6.44
C TRP A 84 7.33 7.50 6.15
N THR A 85 8.18 8.47 5.81
CA THR A 85 9.61 8.21 5.66
C THR A 85 10.24 8.25 7.05
N VAL A 86 10.74 7.09 7.51
CA VAL A 86 11.37 6.95 8.84
C VAL A 86 12.89 6.86 8.74
N LYS A 87 13.41 6.28 7.65
CA LYS A 87 14.85 6.21 7.40
C LYS A 87 15.24 7.31 6.43
N HIS A 88 15.61 8.45 6.97
CA HIS A 88 16.13 9.54 6.16
C HIS A 88 17.56 9.24 5.69
N THR A 89 17.86 9.52 4.42
CA THR A 89 19.24 9.48 3.94
C THR A 89 20.06 10.62 4.57
N PRO A 90 21.40 10.50 4.65
CA PRO A 90 22.25 11.56 5.24
C PRO A 90 22.10 12.93 4.57
N ARG A 91 21.63 12.96 3.32
CA ARG A 91 21.37 14.18 2.53
C ARG A 91 19.94 14.71 2.66
N CYS A 92 19.08 14.06 3.43
CA CYS A 92 17.69 14.47 3.56
C CYS A 92 17.58 15.77 4.39
N PRO A 93 16.91 16.83 3.90
CA PRO A 93 16.74 18.06 4.66
C PRO A 93 16.00 17.84 5.99
N ALA A 94 15.09 16.86 6.05
CA ALA A 94 14.33 16.52 7.24
C ALA A 94 15.17 15.81 8.33
N SER A 95 16.32 15.19 8.00
CA SER A 95 17.20 14.60 9.02
C SER A 95 18.01 15.65 9.79
N ARG A 96 18.06 16.90 9.29
CA ARG A 96 18.77 18.02 9.92
C ARG A 96 17.94 18.78 10.94
N MET A 97 16.62 18.56 11.00
CA MET A 97 15.79 19.05 12.10
C MET A 97 15.94 18.11 13.30
N ARG A 98 17.06 18.22 14.01
CA ARG A 98 17.13 17.76 15.40
C ARG A 98 16.52 18.86 16.25
N PHE A 99 15.42 18.54 16.94
CA PHE A 99 15.00 19.30 18.13
C PHE A 99 16.04 19.13 19.23
#